data_AF-A0A554JLC3-F1
#
_entry.id   AF-A0A554JLC3-F1
#
_cell.length_a   1.000
_cell.length_b   1.000
_cell.length_c   1.000
_cell.angle_alpha   90.00
_cell.angle_beta   90.00
_cell.angle_gamma   90.00
#
_symmetry.space_group_name_H-M   'P 1'
#
loop_
_entity.id
_entity.type
_entity.pdbx_description
1 polymer ?
#
loop_
_entity_poly.entity_id
_entity_poly.type
_entity_poly.pdbx_seq_one_letter_code
_entity_poly.pdbx_strand_id
1 'polypeptide(L)'
;MSITDIIKFLDANKGKFSESTLIATLRQNGYPEEEINAALAQSRKKGADNAPLISLSRGRKILHFLGGFLGGGIFEGVCSFASGLLGIVFARITGRDGWDILGFMIFFGIGGVILGIGLQAYFIRRWWKKFPYIARGILSGLALSIFLVVLRLFSFGILNFFF
;
A
#
# COMPACT_ATOMS: atom_id res chain seq x y z
N MET A 1 -24.34 36.55 5.97
CA MET A 1 -23.14 35.79 6.42
C MET A 1 -23.34 34.35 5.97
N SER A 2 -22.31 33.58 5.64
CA SER A 2 -22.54 32.30 4.95
C SER A 2 -22.52 31.11 5.91
N ILE A 3 -23.42 30.14 5.70
CA ILE A 3 -23.42 28.81 6.32
C ILE A 3 -22.03 28.14 6.26
N THR A 4 -21.22 28.50 5.26
CA THR A 4 -19.85 28.00 5.07
C THR A 4 -18.90 28.44 6.18
N ASP A 5 -19.10 29.63 6.76
CA ASP A 5 -18.27 30.15 7.85
C ASP A 5 -18.56 29.42 9.16
N ILE A 6 -19.84 29.12 9.41
CA ILE A 6 -20.28 28.30 10.55
C ILE A 6 -19.67 26.90 10.45
N ILE A 7 -19.69 26.27 9.27
CA ILE A 7 -19.10 24.95 9.05
C ILE A 7 -17.59 24.97 9.30
N LYS A 8 -16.86 25.96 8.78
CA LYS A 8 -15.41 26.11 9.03
C LYS A 8 -15.11 26.27 10.52
N PHE A 9 -15.91 27.05 11.24
CA PHE A 9 -15.76 27.24 12.68
C PHE A 9 -16.00 25.94 13.46
N LEU A 10 -17.06 25.19 13.13
CA LEU A 10 -17.36 23.89 13.72
C LEU A 10 -16.27 22.86 13.46
N ASP A 11 -15.73 22.80 12.24
CA ASP A 11 -14.64 21.88 11.87
C ASP A 11 -13.32 22.24 12.57
N ALA A 12 -12.98 23.54 12.66
CA ALA A 12 -11.73 24.00 13.29
C ALA A 12 -11.67 23.75 14.82
N ASN A 13 -12.84 23.67 15.46
CA ASN A 13 -12.96 23.49 16.91
C ASN A 13 -13.50 22.12 17.31
N LYS A 14 -13.68 21.21 16.34
CA LYS A 14 -14.13 19.84 16.56
C LYS A 14 -13.15 19.10 17.47
N GLY A 15 -13.63 18.66 18.63
CA GLY A 15 -12.84 17.95 19.64
C GLY A 15 -12.13 18.84 20.68
N LYS A 16 -12.18 20.16 20.54
CA LYS A 16 -11.68 21.11 21.57
C LYS A 16 -12.76 21.54 22.54
N PHE A 17 -14.01 21.63 22.08
CA PHE A 17 -15.16 22.04 22.87
C PHE A 17 -16.35 21.09 22.61
N SER A 18 -17.28 21.01 23.55
CA SER A 18 -18.53 20.27 23.34
C SER A 18 -19.42 20.97 22.30
N GLU A 19 -20.25 20.20 21.61
CA GLU A 19 -21.18 20.71 20.59
C GLU A 19 -22.10 21.81 21.17
N SER A 20 -22.52 21.66 22.43
CA SER A 20 -23.29 22.68 23.16
C SER A 20 -22.56 24.02 23.31
N THR A 21 -21.26 23.99 23.62
CA THR A 21 -20.43 25.20 23.75
C THR A 21 -20.20 25.87 22.40
N LEU A 22 -20.02 25.09 21.34
CA LEU A 22 -19.86 25.62 19.98
C LEU A 22 -21.13 26.32 19.49
N ILE A 23 -22.30 25.72 19.74
CA ILE A 23 -23.60 26.32 19.41
C ILE A 23 -23.84 27.60 20.21
N ALA A 24 -23.52 27.60 21.51
CA ALA A 24 -23.64 28.79 22.35
C ALA A 24 -22.75 29.95 21.84
N THR A 25 -21.53 29.63 21.40
CA THR A 25 -20.59 30.61 20.84
C THR A 25 -21.09 31.17 19.50
N LEU A 26 -21.71 30.34 18.66
CA LEU A 26 -22.33 30.80 17.40
C LEU A 26 -23.56 31.69 17.67
N ARG A 27 -24.40 31.35 18.64
CA ARG A 27 -25.52 32.22 19.05
C ARG A 27 -25.03 33.57 19.58
N GLN A 28 -23.98 33.58 20.40
CA GLN A 28 -23.39 34.81 20.92
C GLN A 28 -22.80 35.72 19.82
N ASN A 29 -22.31 35.14 18.73
CA ASN A 29 -21.82 35.87 17.57
C ASN A 29 -22.95 36.34 16.61
N GLY A 30 -24.22 36.17 16.98
CA GLY A 30 -25.37 36.67 16.22
C GLY A 30 -25.76 35.82 15.02
N TYR A 31 -25.32 34.56 14.94
CA TYR A 31 -25.73 33.67 13.86
C TYR A 31 -27.20 33.23 14.02
N PRO A 32 -28.00 33.24 12.94
CA PRO A 32 -29.39 32.77 12.99
C PRO A 32 -29.48 31.29 13.34
N GLU A 33 -30.47 30.90 14.16
CA GLU A 33 -30.65 29.49 14.55
C GLU A 33 -30.88 28.57 13.34
N GLU A 34 -31.57 29.06 12.32
CA GLU A 34 -31.82 28.32 11.08
C GLU A 34 -30.52 27.96 10.35
N GLU A 35 -29.56 28.89 10.29
CA GLU A 35 -28.26 28.68 9.67
C GLU A 35 -27.37 27.73 10.50
N ILE A 36 -27.44 27.83 11.83
CA ILE A 36 -26.74 26.92 12.74
C ILE A 36 -27.28 25.49 12.58
N ASN A 37 -28.60 25.32 12.54
CA ASN A 37 -29.24 24.02 12.35
C ASN A 37 -28.95 23.43 10.97
N ALA A 38 -28.96 24.25 9.91
CA ALA A 38 -28.58 23.84 8.56
C ALA A 38 -27.10 23.40 8.50
N ALA A 39 -26.19 24.16 9.11
CA ALA A 39 -24.76 23.83 9.20
C ALA A 39 -24.51 22.53 10.00
N LEU A 40 -25.22 22.32 11.11
CA LEU A 40 -25.15 21.10 11.91
C LEU A 40 -25.68 19.88 11.13
N ALA A 41 -26.81 20.02 10.43
CA ALA A 41 -27.36 18.97 9.58
C ALA A 41 -26.39 18.60 8.45
N GLN A 42 -25.73 19.60 7.84
CA GLN A 42 -24.73 19.39 6.80
C GLN A 42 -23.43 18.78 7.34
N SER A 43 -22.98 19.19 8.53
CA SER A 43 -21.81 18.61 9.21
C SER A 43 -22.06 17.15 9.60
N ARG A 44 -23.27 16.81 10.06
CA ARG A 44 -23.70 15.44 10.35
C ARG A 44 -23.81 14.58 9.08
N LYS A 45 -24.28 15.15 7.97
CA LYS A 45 -24.26 14.47 6.65
C LYS A 45 -22.85 14.26 6.11
N LYS A 46 -21.95 15.25 6.22
CA LYS A 46 -20.51 15.06 5.91
C LYS A 46 -19.83 14.07 6.86
N GLY A 47 -20.31 13.94 8.09
CA GLY A 47 -19.90 12.91 9.03
C GLY A 47 -20.41 11.51 8.66
N ALA A 48 -21.54 11.42 7.96
CA ALA A 48 -22.12 10.17 7.48
C ALA A 48 -21.47 9.65 6.18
N ASP A 49 -20.91 10.54 5.34
CA ASP A 49 -20.02 10.12 4.24
C ASP A 49 -18.61 9.76 4.73
N ASN A 50 -18.28 10.12 5.98
CA ASN A 50 -17.22 9.48 6.76
C ASN A 50 -17.79 8.32 7.58
N ALA A 51 -18.70 7.54 6.98
CA ALA A 51 -19.24 6.30 7.51
C ALA A 51 -18.08 5.51 8.17
N PRO A 52 -18.30 4.97 9.38
CA PRO A 52 -17.27 4.28 10.14
C PRO A 52 -16.59 3.30 9.21
N LEU A 53 -15.26 3.36 9.14
CA LEU A 53 -14.41 2.27 8.67
C LEU A 53 -15.08 0.98 9.13
N ILE A 54 -15.78 0.30 8.21
CA ILE A 54 -16.48 -0.94 8.47
C ILE A 54 -15.46 -1.75 9.23
N SER A 55 -15.70 -1.98 10.52
CA SER A 55 -14.70 -2.62 11.37
C SER A 55 -14.61 -4.04 10.86
N LEU A 56 -13.74 -4.27 9.88
CA LEU A 56 -13.55 -5.58 9.29
C LEU A 56 -13.31 -6.52 10.46
N SER A 57 -14.13 -7.57 10.56
CA SER A 57 -13.93 -8.62 11.56
C SER A 57 -12.45 -9.04 11.51
N ARG A 58 -11.85 -9.37 12.66
CA ARG A 58 -10.42 -9.70 12.72
C ARG A 58 -10.02 -10.72 11.65
N GLY A 59 -10.89 -11.70 11.37
CA GLY A 59 -10.68 -12.67 10.29
C GLY A 59 -10.58 -12.06 8.89
N ARG A 60 -11.43 -11.08 8.55
CA ARG A 60 -11.38 -10.42 7.24
C ARG A 60 -10.15 -9.51 7.11
N LYS A 61 -9.61 -8.96 8.22
CA LYS A 61 -8.31 -8.24 8.21
C LYS A 61 -7.13 -9.19 7.95
N ILE A 62 -7.14 -10.36 8.60
CA ILE A 62 -6.13 -11.41 8.41
C ILE A 62 -6.19 -11.92 6.97
N LEU A 63 -7.38 -12.12 6.40
CA LEU A 63 -7.54 -12.57 5.02
C LEU A 63 -6.96 -11.56 4.01
N HIS A 64 -7.21 -10.27 4.19
CA HIS A 64 -6.62 -9.22 3.33
C HIS A 64 -5.11 -9.11 3.50
N PHE A 65 -4.59 -9.33 4.72
CA PHE A 65 -3.16 -9.39 4.98
C PHE A 65 -2.52 -10.59 4.28
N LEU A 66 -3.09 -11.79 4.43
CA LEU A 66 -2.65 -13.00 3.74
C LEU A 66 -2.73 -12.83 2.21
N GLY A 67 -3.82 -12.25 1.71
CA GLY A 67 -4.01 -11.99 0.29
C GLY A 67 -2.96 -11.02 -0.27
N GLY A 68 -2.61 -9.97 0.48
CA GLY A 68 -1.50 -9.08 0.13
C GLY A 68 -0.14 -9.78 0.15
N PHE A 69 0.11 -10.62 1.15
CA PHE A 69 1.35 -11.38 1.29
C PHE A 69 1.54 -12.42 0.16
N LEU A 70 0.53 -13.27 -0.06
CA LEU A 70 0.52 -14.28 -1.13
C LEU A 70 0.54 -13.63 -2.51
N GLY A 71 -0.26 -12.57 -2.72
CA GLY A 71 -0.28 -11.84 -3.98
C GLY A 71 1.07 -11.21 -4.30
N GLY A 72 1.73 -10.61 -3.31
CA GLY A 72 3.08 -10.07 -3.45
C GLY A 72 4.11 -11.15 -3.81
N GLY A 73 4.11 -12.25 -3.06
CA GLY A 73 5.05 -13.36 -3.29
C GLY A 73 4.85 -14.06 -4.64
N ILE A 74 3.60 -14.31 -5.06
CA ILE A 74 3.30 -14.87 -6.38
C ILE A 74 3.77 -13.92 -7.47
N PHE A 75 3.48 -12.63 -7.34
CA PHE A 75 3.90 -11.63 -8.32
C PHE A 75 5.42 -11.58 -8.50
N GLU A 76 6.19 -11.55 -7.41
CA GLU A 76 7.65 -11.60 -7.49
C GLU A 76 8.17 -12.93 -8.03
N GLY A 77 7.54 -14.05 -7.68
CA GLY A 77 7.85 -15.35 -8.24
C GLY A 77 7.69 -15.35 -9.77
N VAL A 78 6.61 -14.78 -10.27
CA VAL A 78 6.35 -14.65 -11.71
C VAL A 78 7.37 -13.71 -12.38
N CYS A 79 7.64 -12.54 -11.81
CA CYS A 79 8.64 -11.60 -12.34
C CYS A 79 10.04 -12.23 -12.39
N SER A 80 10.41 -12.93 -11.32
CA SER A 80 11.66 -13.67 -11.25
C SER A 80 11.74 -14.77 -12.30
N PHE A 81 10.69 -15.57 -12.44
CA PHE A 81 10.69 -16.71 -13.34
C PHE A 81 10.74 -16.24 -14.80
N ALA A 82 9.91 -15.25 -15.16
CA ALA A 82 9.92 -14.63 -16.48
C ALA A 82 11.30 -14.03 -16.82
N SER A 83 11.93 -13.34 -15.86
CA SER A 83 13.28 -12.79 -16.08
C SER A 83 14.34 -13.89 -16.18
N GLY A 84 14.25 -14.94 -15.36
CA GLY A 84 15.14 -16.09 -15.46
C GLY A 84 15.05 -16.79 -16.83
N LEU A 85 13.84 -16.93 -17.38
CA LEU A 85 13.64 -17.45 -18.75
C LEU A 85 14.31 -16.56 -19.80
N LEU A 86 14.23 -15.23 -19.66
CA LEU A 86 14.98 -14.31 -20.53
C LEU A 86 16.48 -14.52 -20.41
N GLY A 87 16.99 -14.83 -19.21
CA GLY A 87 18.39 -15.20 -18.99
C GLY A 87 18.82 -16.43 -19.80
N ILE A 88 17.96 -17.46 -19.90
CA ILE A 88 18.22 -18.66 -20.72
C ILE A 88 18.27 -18.27 -22.20
N VAL A 89 17.30 -17.49 -22.68
CA VAL A 89 17.25 -17.03 -24.08
C VAL A 89 18.50 -16.21 -24.40
N PHE A 90 18.90 -15.31 -23.52
CA PHE A 90 20.09 -14.49 -23.66
C PHE A 90 21.36 -15.34 -23.73
N ALA A 91 21.53 -16.29 -22.81
CA ALA A 91 22.68 -17.21 -22.80
C ALA A 91 22.80 -17.96 -24.14
N ARG A 92 21.68 -18.48 -24.67
CA ARG A 92 21.64 -19.15 -25.98
C ARG A 92 22.03 -18.24 -27.14
N ILE A 93 21.54 -17.00 -27.16
CA ILE A 93 21.91 -16.00 -28.19
C ILE A 93 23.41 -15.70 -28.15
N THR A 94 24.00 -15.65 -26.95
CA THR A 94 25.44 -15.38 -26.76
C THR A 94 26.35 -16.60 -26.94
N GLY A 95 25.79 -17.77 -27.30
CA GLY A 95 26.57 -19.01 -27.48
C GLY A 95 27.15 -19.59 -26.19
N ARG A 96 26.46 -19.38 -25.07
CA ARG A 96 26.88 -19.83 -23.73
C ARG A 96 26.19 -21.14 -23.37
N ASP A 97 26.97 -22.08 -22.82
CA ASP A 97 26.54 -23.45 -22.53
C ASP A 97 26.84 -23.86 -21.08
N GLY A 98 26.21 -24.95 -20.64
CA GLY A 98 26.47 -25.55 -19.33
C GLY A 98 26.16 -24.60 -18.16
N TRP A 99 27.15 -24.38 -17.29
CA TRP A 99 27.02 -23.60 -16.05
C TRP A 99 26.75 -22.11 -16.29
N ASP A 100 27.16 -21.57 -17.45
CA ASP A 100 26.91 -20.16 -17.81
C ASP A 100 25.41 -19.88 -17.94
N ILE A 101 24.63 -20.81 -18.51
CA ILE A 101 23.16 -20.68 -18.63
C ILE A 101 22.52 -20.56 -17.24
N LEU A 102 23.00 -21.35 -16.28
CA LEU A 102 22.52 -21.33 -14.91
C LEU A 102 22.87 -19.98 -14.23
N GLY A 103 24.08 -19.47 -14.48
CA GLY A 103 24.50 -18.14 -14.04
C GLY A 103 23.62 -17.02 -14.57
N PHE A 104 23.36 -17.01 -15.89
CA PHE A 104 22.46 -16.02 -16.51
C PHE A 104 21.02 -16.12 -16.00
N MET A 105 20.51 -17.34 -15.79
CA MET A 105 19.17 -17.55 -15.24
C MET A 105 19.03 -16.97 -13.82
N ILE A 106 20.05 -17.16 -12.97
CA ILE A 106 20.06 -16.61 -11.61
C ILE A 106 20.22 -15.08 -11.64
N PHE A 107 21.14 -14.56 -12.46
CA PHE A 107 21.40 -13.13 -12.58
C PHE A 107 20.16 -12.35 -13.05
N PHE A 108 19.54 -12.78 -14.15
CA PHE A 108 18.30 -12.16 -14.61
C PHE A 108 17.14 -12.41 -13.63
N GLY A 109 17.10 -13.56 -12.97
CA GLY A 109 16.13 -13.84 -11.91
C GLY A 109 16.21 -12.85 -10.74
N ILE A 110 17.42 -12.41 -10.36
CA ILE A 110 17.63 -11.34 -9.37
C ILE A 110 17.11 -10.00 -9.89
N GLY A 111 17.44 -9.65 -11.14
CA GLY A 111 16.92 -8.44 -11.79
C GLY A 111 15.39 -8.39 -11.83
N GLY A 112 14.75 -9.53 -12.11
CA GLY A 112 13.30 -9.67 -12.09
C GLY A 112 12.66 -9.42 -10.73
N VAL A 113 13.29 -9.88 -9.64
CA VAL A 113 12.81 -9.58 -8.28
C VAL A 113 12.98 -8.10 -7.96
N ILE A 114 14.11 -7.48 -8.29
CA ILE A 114 14.35 -6.05 -8.05
C ILE A 114 13.29 -5.20 -8.78
N LEU A 115 12.97 -5.53 -10.03
CA LEU A 115 11.91 -4.87 -10.78
C LEU A 115 10.53 -5.10 -10.15
N GLY A 116 10.26 -6.33 -9.71
CA GLY A 116 9.02 -6.68 -9.00
C GLY A 116 8.84 -5.87 -7.70
N ILE A 117 9.90 -5.76 -6.90
CA ILE A 117 9.97 -4.94 -5.68
C ILE A 117 9.66 -3.47 -6.00
N GLY A 118 10.30 -2.91 -7.04
CA GLY A 118 10.09 -1.53 -7.45
C GLY A 118 8.64 -1.25 -7.88
N LEU A 119 8.06 -2.17 -8.65
CA LEU A 119 6.68 -2.07 -9.11
C LEU A 119 5.68 -2.20 -7.95
N GLN A 120 5.90 -3.15 -7.03
CA GLN A 120 5.10 -3.30 -5.83
C GLN A 120 5.19 -2.07 -4.94
N ALA A 121 6.38 -1.50 -4.72
CA ALA A 121 6.56 -0.27 -3.96
C ALA A 121 5.79 0.91 -4.59
N TYR A 122 5.79 1.01 -5.93
CA TYR A 122 5.00 2.00 -6.67
C TYR A 122 3.49 1.82 -6.45
N PHE A 123 2.97 0.59 -6.60
CA PHE A 123 1.56 0.29 -6.35
C PHE A 123 1.17 0.52 -4.88
N ILE A 124 2.01 0.10 -3.95
CA ILE A 124 1.84 0.36 -2.51
C ILE A 124 1.73 1.87 -2.30
N ARG A 125 2.66 2.69 -2.80
CA ARG A 125 2.61 4.15 -2.64
C ARG A 125 1.33 4.76 -3.23
N ARG A 126 0.89 4.29 -4.40
CA ARG A 126 -0.30 4.82 -5.08
C ARG A 126 -1.62 4.37 -4.42
N TRP A 127 -1.65 3.21 -3.76
CA TRP A 127 -2.87 2.60 -3.23
C TRP A 127 -2.90 2.49 -1.69
N TRP A 128 -1.85 2.94 -0.98
CA TRP A 128 -1.72 2.84 0.49
C TRP A 128 -2.94 3.40 1.23
N LYS A 129 -3.47 4.54 0.78
CA LYS A 129 -4.61 5.22 1.40
C LYS A 129 -5.93 4.47 1.20
N LYS A 130 -6.06 3.69 0.12
CA LYS A 130 -7.28 2.92 -0.20
C LYS A 130 -7.28 1.54 0.45
N PHE A 131 -6.13 0.88 0.56
CA PHE A 131 -6.03 -0.50 1.05
C PHE A 131 -4.87 -0.72 2.05
N PRO A 132 -4.96 -0.17 3.28
CA PRO A 132 -3.83 -0.18 4.22
C PRO A 132 -3.45 -1.58 4.74
N TYR A 133 -4.39 -2.50 4.88
CA TYR A 133 -4.11 -3.87 5.36
C TYR A 133 -3.46 -4.76 4.29
N ILE A 134 -3.86 -4.59 3.03
CA ILE A 134 -3.24 -5.28 1.89
C ILE A 134 -1.81 -4.76 1.71
N ALA A 135 -1.61 -3.44 1.78
CA ALA A 135 -0.28 -2.82 1.68
C ALA A 135 0.68 -3.33 2.75
N ARG A 136 0.22 -3.52 4.00
CA ARG A 136 1.02 -4.13 5.07
C ARG A 136 1.39 -5.60 4.79
N GLY A 137 0.46 -6.37 4.22
CA GLY A 137 0.72 -7.75 3.78
C GLY A 137 1.77 -7.81 2.67
N ILE A 138 1.66 -6.95 1.66
CA ILE A 138 2.67 -6.83 0.59
C ILE A 138 4.03 -6.41 1.18
N LEU A 139 4.06 -5.48 2.14
CA LEU A 139 5.29 -5.07 2.82
C LEU A 139 6.00 -6.23 3.55
N SER A 140 5.23 -7.11 4.20
CA SER A 140 5.81 -8.32 4.80
C SER A 140 6.29 -9.33 3.77
N GLY A 141 5.63 -9.41 2.60
CA GLY A 141 6.09 -10.23 1.47
C GLY A 141 7.41 -9.71 0.90
N LEU A 142 7.51 -8.40 0.73
CA LEU A 142 8.73 -7.69 0.33
C LEU A 142 9.93 -8.02 1.21
N ALA A 143 9.74 -8.09 2.54
CA ALA A 143 10.82 -8.46 3.46
C ALA A 143 11.32 -9.90 3.22
N LEU A 144 10.42 -10.84 2.97
CA LEU A 144 10.78 -12.21 2.59
C LEU A 144 11.49 -12.26 1.23
N SER A 145 11.05 -11.44 0.28
CA SER A 145 11.63 -11.40 -1.05
C SER A 145 13.04 -10.80 -1.08
N ILE A 146 13.33 -9.83 -0.21
CA ILE A 146 14.70 -9.38 0.03
C ILE A 146 15.58 -10.54 0.53
N PHE A 147 15.07 -11.35 1.47
CA PHE A 147 15.79 -12.53 1.94
C PHE A 147 16.06 -13.54 0.80
N LEU A 148 15.07 -13.77 -0.09
CA LEU A 148 15.24 -14.63 -1.27
C LEU A 148 16.25 -14.07 -2.28
N VAL A 149 16.33 -12.75 -2.45
CA VAL A 149 17.35 -12.10 -3.28
C VAL A 149 18.74 -12.34 -2.72
N VAL A 150 18.93 -12.16 -1.41
CA VAL A 150 20.20 -12.43 -0.74
C VAL A 150 20.60 -13.89 -0.90
N LEU A 151 19.64 -14.83 -0.73
CA LEU A 151 19.89 -16.25 -0.93
C LEU A 151 20.34 -16.57 -2.35
N ARG A 152 19.72 -15.94 -3.36
CA ARG A 152 20.10 -16.14 -4.77
C ARG A 152 21.45 -15.52 -5.12
N LEU A 153 21.77 -14.34 -4.58
CA LEU A 153 23.09 -13.73 -4.71
C LEU A 153 24.17 -14.63 -4.11
N PHE A 154 23.88 -15.23 -2.94
CA PHE A 154 24.77 -16.20 -2.32
C PHE A 154 24.95 -17.45 -3.19
N SER A 155 23.86 -18.03 -3.72
CA SER A 155 23.95 -19.17 -4.65
C SER A 155 24.71 -18.83 -5.93
N PHE A 156 24.52 -17.62 -6.48
CA PHE A 156 25.27 -17.14 -7.64
C PHE A 156 26.77 -17.02 -7.34
N GLY A 157 27.11 -16.46 -6.16
CA GLY A 157 28.50 -16.36 -5.71
C GLY A 157 29.16 -17.73 -5.54
N ILE A 158 28.45 -18.71 -4.96
CA ILE A 158 28.93 -20.09 -4.87
C ILE A 158 29.17 -20.67 -6.26
N LEU A 159 28.21 -20.52 -7.17
CA LEU A 159 28.33 -21.03 -8.54
C LEU A 159 29.57 -20.50 -9.27
N ASN A 160 29.84 -19.19 -9.18
CA ASN A 160 31.03 -18.58 -9.79
C ASN A 160 32.34 -18.90 -9.06
N PHE A 161 32.29 -19.35 -7.81
CA PHE A 161 33.49 -19.73 -7.06
C PHE A 161 33.94 -21.16 -7.41
N PHE A 162 32.99 -22.06 -7.68
CA PHE A 162 33.29 -23.48 -7.93
C PHE A 162 33.39 -23.89 -9.41
N PHE A 163 32.84 -23.09 -10.32
CA PHE A 163 32.79 -23.38 -11.76
C PHE A 163 33.29 -22.18 -12.56
#